data_AF-A0A4S0IX91-F1
#
_entry.id   AF-A0A4S0IX91-F1
#
_cell.length_a   1.000
_cell.length_b   1.000
_cell.length_c   1.000
_cell.angle_alpha   90.00
_cell.angle_beta   90.00
_cell.angle_gamma   90.00
#
_symmetry.space_group_name_H-M   'P 1'
#
loop_
_entity.id
_entity.type
_entity.pdbx_description
1 polymer ?
#
loop_
_entity_poly.entity_id
_entity_poly.type
_entity_poly.pdbx_seq_one_letter_code
_entity_poly.pdbx_strand_id
1 'polypeptide(L)'
;GVGLFYYAGHGLQVDGRNYIVPVDARLDMPVKLQLEAVPIDEVLDIMEQQTKVSLVFLDACRNNPFARSLSRTATTRSATALAGLAQFDWTRGSFIAFSTAPGAVAMDGSGRNSPFAKALLRHIA
;
A
#
# COMPACT_ATOMS: atom_id res chain seq x y z
N GLY A 1 11.24 9.80 -19.19
CA GLY A 1 10.24 8.82 -19.65
C GLY A 1 9.06 8.83 -18.69
N VAL A 2 8.10 7.94 -18.94
CA VAL A 2 6.98 7.63 -18.04
C VAL A 2 7.38 6.38 -17.24
N GLY A 3 7.23 6.43 -15.91
CA GLY A 3 7.38 5.28 -15.03
C GLY A 3 6.01 4.73 -14.63
N LEU A 4 5.89 3.40 -14.54
CA LEU A 4 4.68 2.76 -14.03
C LEU A 4 5.04 1.77 -12.93
N PHE A 5 4.33 1.86 -11.80
CA PHE A 5 4.38 0.89 -10.72
C PHE A 5 2.95 0.41 -10.43
N TYR A 6 2.77 -0.90 -10.42
CA TYR A 6 1.52 -1.53 -10.04
C TYR A 6 1.82 -2.56 -8.95
N TYR A 7 1.13 -2.43 -7.81
CA TYR A 7 1.24 -3.38 -6.71
C TYR A 7 -0.14 -3.90 -6.32
N ALA A 8 -0.25 -5.22 -6.16
CA ALA A 8 -1.45 -5.89 -5.67
C ALA A 8 -1.08 -6.85 -4.55
N GLY A 9 -1.63 -6.66 -3.35
CA GLY A 9 -1.26 -7.49 -2.20
C GLY A 9 -1.65 -6.90 -0.85
N HIS A 10 -0.92 -7.29 0.19
CA HIS A 10 -1.12 -6.74 1.53
C HIS A 10 -0.39 -5.39 1.66
N GLY A 11 -1.16 -4.38 2.06
CA GLY A 11 -0.66 -3.08 2.46
C GLY A 11 -1.14 -2.77 3.87
N LEU A 12 -0.35 -2.00 4.60
CA LEU A 12 -0.68 -1.60 5.97
C LEU A 12 -0.28 -0.16 6.23
N GLN A 13 -1.04 0.49 7.11
CA GLN A 13 -0.76 1.82 7.60
C GLN A 13 -0.35 1.74 9.08
N VAL A 14 0.79 2.34 9.42
CA VAL A 14 1.21 2.57 10.81
C VAL A 14 1.70 4.00 10.95
N ASP A 15 1.15 4.71 11.94
CA ASP A 15 1.53 6.09 12.26
C ASP A 15 1.47 7.03 11.05
N GLY A 16 0.43 6.89 10.23
CA GLY A 16 0.24 7.68 9.01
C GLY A 16 1.10 7.26 7.81
N ARG A 17 2.01 6.30 7.97
CA ARG A 17 2.89 5.81 6.90
C ARG A 17 2.39 4.51 6.31
N ASN A 18 2.56 4.39 5.00
CA ASN A 18 2.10 3.26 4.21
C ASN A 18 3.22 2.29 3.88
N TYR A 19 2.96 1.00 4.05
CA TYR A 19 3.91 -0.07 3.78
C TYR A 19 3.30 -1.14 2.89
N ILE A 20 4.13 -1.67 2.00
CA ILE A 20 3.89 -2.89 1.22
C ILE A 20 4.53 -4.06 1.98
N VAL A 21 3.81 -5.17 2.08
CA VAL A 21 4.25 -6.35 2.84
C VAL A 21 4.74 -7.45 1.89
N PRO A 22 6.04 -7.79 1.92
CA PRO A 22 6.57 -8.96 1.23
C PRO A 22 5.93 -10.28 1.70
N VAL A 23 5.95 -11.30 0.85
CA VAL A 23 5.32 -12.60 1.12
C VAL A 23 5.98 -13.37 2.27
N ASP A 24 7.24 -13.06 2.57
CA ASP A 24 8.07 -13.68 3.60
C ASP A 24 8.20 -12.83 4.88
N ALA A 25 7.55 -11.67 4.94
CA ALA A 25 7.58 -10.79 6.10
C ALA A 25 6.90 -11.42 7.34
N ARG A 26 7.58 -11.31 8.47
CA ARG A 26 7.22 -11.79 9.81
C ARG A 26 6.95 -10.60 10.73
N LEU A 27 5.72 -10.12 10.70
CA LEU A 27 5.29 -8.94 11.46
C LEU A 27 4.76 -9.29 12.86
N ASP A 28 5.58 -9.95 13.69
CA ASP A 28 5.22 -10.35 15.07
C ASP A 28 5.43 -9.22 16.10
N MET A 29 6.30 -8.25 15.79
CA MET A 29 6.61 -7.10 16.63
C MET A 29 6.60 -5.79 15.82
N PRO A 30 6.21 -4.65 16.41
CA PRO A 30 6.18 -3.37 15.71
C PRO A 30 7.50 -2.98 15.02
N VAL A 31 8.64 -3.28 15.65
CA VAL A 31 9.97 -2.96 15.09
C VAL A 31 10.24 -3.70 13.77
N LYS A 32 9.73 -4.92 13.61
CA LYS A 32 9.96 -5.70 12.40
C LYS A 32 9.23 -5.14 11.19
N LEU A 33 8.21 -4.33 11.40
CA LEU A 33 7.54 -3.68 10.28
C LEU A 33 8.49 -2.80 9.48
N GLN A 34 9.34 -2.02 10.14
CA GLN A 34 10.29 -1.14 9.46
C GLN A 34 11.47 -1.93 8.86
N LEU A 35 11.71 -3.15 9.31
CA LEU A 35 12.82 -4.00 8.86
C LEU A 35 12.42 -4.95 7.72
N GLU A 36 11.16 -5.38 7.69
CA GLU A 36 10.70 -6.44 6.80
C GLU A 36 9.62 -5.98 5.82
N ALA A 37 9.01 -4.80 6.01
CA ALA A 37 8.09 -4.21 5.05
C ALA A 37 8.76 -3.05 4.30
N VAL A 38 8.23 -2.73 3.11
CA VAL A 38 8.77 -1.68 2.25
C VAL A 38 7.89 -0.43 2.36
N PRO A 39 8.42 0.73 2.80
CA PRO A 39 7.67 1.97 2.79
C PRO A 39 7.30 2.36 1.36
N ILE A 40 6.03 2.72 1.14
CA ILE A 40 5.57 3.14 -0.19
C ILE A 40 6.23 4.46 -0.59
N ASP A 41 6.51 5.34 0.38
CA ASP A 41 7.20 6.62 0.16
C ASP A 41 8.53 6.42 -0.57
N GLU A 42 9.30 5.38 -0.24
CA GLU A 42 10.58 5.09 -0.89
C GLU A 42 10.39 4.70 -2.37
N VAL A 43 9.36 3.92 -2.68
CA VAL A 43 9.03 3.57 -4.07
C VAL A 43 8.70 4.81 -4.87
N LEU A 44 7.90 5.71 -4.27
CA LEU A 44 7.47 6.95 -4.91
C LEU A 44 8.64 7.92 -5.13
N ASP A 45 9.49 8.10 -4.11
CA ASP A 45 10.68 8.93 -4.20
C ASP A 45 11.60 8.46 -5.34
N ILE A 46 11.81 7.15 -5.47
CA ILE A 46 12.59 6.59 -6.58
C ILE A 46 11.92 6.90 -7.92
N MET A 47 10.61 6.71 -8.04
CA MET A 47 9.89 6.97 -9.29
C MET A 47 9.93 8.44 -9.71
N GLU A 48 9.72 9.36 -8.77
CA GLU A 48 9.74 10.80 -9.02
C GLU A 48 11.13 11.31 -9.40
N GLN A 49 12.20 10.70 -8.88
CA GLN A 49 13.57 11.06 -9.25
C GLN A 49 13.96 10.54 -10.64
N GLN A 50 13.48 9.36 -11.03
CA GLN A 50 13.90 8.69 -12.27
C GLN A 50 13.01 9.03 -13.47
N THR A 51 11.80 9.54 -13.25
CA THR A 51 10.81 9.72 -14.33
C THR A 51 10.13 11.09 -14.29
N LYS A 52 9.73 11.59 -15.48
CA LYS A 52 9.04 12.88 -15.58
C LYS A 52 7.56 12.78 -15.21
N VAL A 53 6.99 11.59 -15.37
CA VAL A 53 5.61 11.24 -15.06
C VAL A 53 5.63 9.87 -14.39
N SER A 54 5.11 9.80 -13.17
CA SER A 54 5.01 8.58 -12.38
C SER A 54 3.56 8.13 -12.31
N LEU A 55 3.26 6.92 -12.77
CA LEU A 55 1.94 6.31 -12.66
C LEU A 55 1.99 5.17 -11.63
N VAL A 56 1.27 5.31 -10.53
CA VAL A 56 1.34 4.37 -9.40
C VAL A 56 -0.05 3.85 -9.08
N PHE A 57 -0.20 2.54 -9.12
CA PHE A 57 -1.47 1.87 -8.90
C PHE A 57 -1.34 0.90 -7.73
N LEU A 58 -2.10 1.15 -6.66
CA LEU A 58 -2.05 0.40 -5.41
C LEU A 58 -3.35 -0.36 -5.20
N ASP A 59 -3.33 -1.63 -5.60
CA ASP A 59 -4.41 -2.61 -5.44
C ASP A 59 -4.22 -3.44 -4.16
N ALA A 60 -4.04 -2.72 -3.05
CA ALA A 60 -3.57 -3.31 -1.81
C ALA A 60 -4.32 -2.78 -0.61
N CYS A 61 -5.31 -3.54 -0.15
CA CYS A 61 -5.95 -3.36 1.16
C CYS A 61 -6.66 -4.67 1.53
N ARG A 62 -6.03 -5.83 1.32
CA ARG A 62 -6.76 -7.12 1.30
C ARG A 62 -7.47 -7.53 2.58
N ASN A 63 -7.20 -6.87 3.70
CA ASN A 63 -7.22 -7.35 5.09
C ASN A 63 -5.77 -7.33 5.57
N ASN A 64 -5.56 -6.86 6.79
CA ASN A 64 -4.23 -6.85 7.40
C ASN A 64 -4.18 -8.04 8.37
N PRO A 65 -3.73 -9.23 7.93
CA PRO A 65 -3.62 -10.40 8.82
C PRO A 65 -2.66 -10.14 9.98
N PHE A 66 -1.76 -9.17 9.83
CA PHE A 66 -0.79 -8.76 10.84
C PHE A 66 -1.30 -7.65 11.77
N ALA A 67 -2.37 -6.94 11.43
CA ALA A 67 -2.90 -5.86 12.27
C ALA A 67 -3.23 -6.36 13.67
N ARG A 68 -3.89 -7.51 13.80
CA ARG A 68 -4.20 -8.07 15.12
C ARG A 68 -2.96 -8.46 15.91
N SER A 69 -1.92 -8.97 15.28
CA SER A 69 -0.67 -9.32 15.96
C SER A 69 0.07 -8.05 16.40
N LEU A 70 0.22 -7.07 15.52
CA LEU A 70 0.88 -5.80 15.80
C LEU A 70 0.12 -4.99 16.88
N SER A 71 -1.21 -4.93 16.82
CA SER A 71 -2.02 -4.23 17.82
C SER A 71 -1.96 -4.85 19.22
N ARG A 72 -1.75 -6.17 19.34
CA ARG A 72 -1.59 -6.82 20.66
C ARG A 72 -0.23 -6.54 21.29
N THR A 73 0.81 -6.40 20.46
CA THR A 73 2.19 -6.17 20.91
C THR A 73 2.50 -4.68 21.05
N ALA A 74 1.66 -3.80 20.51
CA ALA A 74 1.78 -2.34 20.62
C ALA A 74 1.54 -1.87 22.06
N THR A 75 2.58 -1.29 22.68
CA THR A 75 2.51 -0.69 24.03
C THR A 75 1.96 0.73 24.03
N THR A 76 1.83 1.36 22.86
CA THR A 76 1.33 2.73 22.66
C THR A 76 0.35 2.78 21.48
N ARG A 77 -0.65 3.68 21.54
CA ARG A 77 -1.68 3.81 20.48
C ARG A 77 -1.10 4.09 19.09
N SER A 78 0.05 4.74 19.00
CA SER A 78 0.74 5.08 17.75
C SER A 78 1.29 3.86 16.99
N ALA A 79 1.54 2.75 17.69
CA ALA A 79 2.01 1.50 17.08
C ALA A 79 0.86 0.60 16.58
N THR A 80 -0.39 1.08 16.60
CA THR A 80 -1.55 0.31 16.14
C THR A 80 -1.59 0.32 14.61
N ALA A 81 -1.43 -0.85 13.99
CA ALA A 81 -1.59 -0.98 12.55
C ALA A 81 -3.06 -0.87 12.15
N LEU A 82 -3.34 0.06 11.23
CA LEU A 82 -4.65 0.26 10.65
C LEU A 82 -4.81 -0.58 9.37
N ALA A 83 -6.06 -0.88 9.05
CA ALA A 83 -6.40 -1.50 7.79
C ALA A 83 -6.39 -0.43 6.69
N GLY A 84 -5.79 -0.76 5.56
CA GLY A 84 -5.73 0.09 4.38
C GLY A 84 -4.56 1.06 4.37
N LEU A 85 -4.58 1.99 3.41
CA LEU A 85 -3.51 2.96 3.18
C LEU A 85 -3.93 4.37 3.61
N ALA A 86 -3.00 5.16 4.12
CA ALA A 86 -3.13 6.59 4.35
C ALA A 86 -3.28 7.35 3.03
N GLN A 87 -3.93 8.52 3.09
CA GLN A 87 -3.72 9.54 2.08
C GLN A 87 -2.30 10.06 2.19
N PHE A 88 -1.77 10.54 1.08
CA PHE A 88 -0.44 11.13 1.04
C PHE A 88 -0.47 12.50 0.36
N ASP A 89 0.62 13.26 0.51
CA ASP A 89 0.75 14.64 0.07
C ASP A 89 1.89 14.77 -0.95
N TRP A 90 1.59 15.08 -2.22
CA TRP A 90 2.56 15.03 -3.33
C TRP A 90 2.57 16.29 -4.18
N THR A 91 3.76 16.69 -4.67
CA THR A 91 3.95 18.02 -5.28
C THR A 91 4.32 18.00 -6.78
N ARG A 92 4.64 16.86 -7.41
CA ARG A 92 5.15 16.84 -8.79
C ARG A 92 4.67 15.63 -9.61
N GLY A 93 4.09 15.86 -10.79
CA GLY A 93 4.06 14.93 -11.95
C GLY A 93 3.52 13.51 -11.75
N SER A 94 3.00 13.17 -10.58
CA SER A 94 2.63 11.82 -10.17
C SER A 94 1.12 11.63 -10.18
N PHE A 95 0.66 10.55 -10.82
CA PHE A 95 -0.70 10.08 -10.70
C PHE A 95 -0.70 8.81 -9.86
N ILE A 96 -1.42 8.83 -8.75
CA ILE A 96 -1.47 7.72 -7.80
C ILE A 96 -2.94 7.32 -7.61
N ALA A 97 -3.24 6.06 -7.91
CA ALA A 97 -4.58 5.50 -7.81
C ALA A 97 -4.61 4.39 -6.76
N PHE A 98 -5.58 4.48 -5.85
CA PHE A 98 -5.85 3.48 -4.82
C PHE A 98 -7.07 2.64 -5.22
N SER A 99 -7.04 1.35 -4.90
CA SER A 99 -8.17 0.43 -5.05
C SER A 99 -9.35 0.73 -4.13
N THR A 100 -9.16 1.56 -3.11
CA THR A 100 -10.13 1.87 -2.07
C THR A 100 -9.77 3.21 -1.42
N ALA A 101 -10.75 3.82 -0.75
CA ALA A 101 -10.52 5.03 0.04
C ALA A 101 -9.46 4.79 1.13
N PRO A 102 -8.75 5.85 1.57
CA PRO A 102 -7.83 5.74 2.68
C PRO A 102 -8.48 5.11 3.92
N GLY A 103 -7.79 4.16 4.55
CA GLY A 103 -8.31 3.43 5.73
C GLY A 103 -9.42 2.40 5.44
N ALA A 104 -9.83 2.21 4.19
CA ALA A 104 -10.82 1.20 3.80
C ALA A 104 -10.16 -0.03 3.16
N VAL A 105 -10.85 -1.17 3.23
CA VAL A 105 -10.37 -2.49 2.77
C VAL A 105 -10.71 -2.68 1.29
N ALA A 106 -9.74 -3.18 0.50
CA ALA A 106 -9.92 -3.50 -0.92
C ALA A 106 -10.64 -4.83 -1.02
N MET A 107 -11.59 -4.92 -1.95
CA MET A 107 -12.26 -6.17 -2.23
C MET A 107 -11.44 -6.99 -3.23
N ASP A 108 -11.21 -8.26 -2.94
CA ASP A 108 -10.53 -9.18 -3.87
C ASP A 108 -11.40 -9.53 -5.10
N GLY A 109 -12.72 -9.34 -4.98
CA GLY A 109 -13.68 -9.81 -5.99
C GLY A 109 -13.76 -11.35 -6.03
N SER A 110 -14.59 -11.87 -6.93
CA SER A 110 -14.87 -13.32 -7.04
C SER A 110 -14.22 -13.99 -8.27
N GLY A 111 -13.32 -13.31 -8.97
CA GLY A 111 -12.72 -13.82 -10.21
C GLY A 111 -11.21 -13.56 -10.29
N ARG A 112 -10.62 -13.76 -11.48
CA ARG A 112 -9.18 -13.65 -11.71
C ARG A 112 -8.55 -12.31 -11.27
N ASN A 113 -9.30 -11.23 -11.42
CA ASN A 113 -8.85 -9.86 -11.16
C ASN A 113 -9.71 -9.22 -10.07
N SER A 114 -9.09 -8.36 -9.24
CA SER A 114 -9.80 -7.49 -8.31
C SER A 114 -10.78 -6.56 -9.07
N PRO A 115 -11.80 -6.00 -8.42
CA PRO A 115 -12.64 -4.96 -9.00
C PRO A 115 -11.84 -3.78 -9.54
N PHE A 116 -10.76 -3.40 -8.84
CA PHE A 116 -9.86 -2.33 -9.28
C PHE A 116 -9.14 -2.71 -10.58
N ALA A 117 -8.48 -3.86 -10.62
CA ALA A 117 -7.79 -4.35 -11.82
C ALA A 117 -8.76 -4.54 -13.00
N LYS A 118 -9.97 -5.03 -12.76
CA LYS A 118 -11.04 -5.13 -13.79
C LYS A 118 -11.48 -3.76 -14.30
N ALA A 119 -11.59 -2.76 -13.43
CA ALA A 119 -11.93 -1.41 -13.83
C ALA A 119 -10.79 -0.78 -14.62
N LEU A 120 -9.55 -0.90 -14.14
CA LEU A 120 -8.36 -0.37 -14.78
C LEU A 120 -8.21 -0.92 -16.20
N LEU A 121 -8.25 -2.24 -16.39
CA LEU A 121 -8.10 -2.88 -17.70
C LEU A 121 -9.15 -2.42 -18.72
N ARG A 122 -10.35 -2.00 -18.29
CA ARG A 122 -11.38 -1.47 -19.21
C ARG A 122 -11.10 -0.07 -19.71
N HIS A 123 -10.22 0.68 -19.05
CA HIS A 123 -9.94 2.08 -19.37
C HIS A 123 -8.53 2.30 -19.95
N ILE A 124 -7.69 1.26 -19.97
CA ILE A 124 -6.33 1.31 -20.53
C ILE A 124 -6.14 0.41 -21.75
N ALA A 125 -7.12 -0.46 -22.05
CA ALA A 125 -7.12 -1.34 -23.22
C ALA A 125 -7.74 -0.66 -24.45
#